data_AF-A0A2V6V2H8-F1
#
_entry.id   AF-A0A2V6V2H8-F1
#
_cell.length_a   1.000
_cell.length_b   1.000
_cell.length_c   1.000
_cell.angle_alpha   90.00
_cell.angle_beta   90.00
_cell.angle_gamma   90.00
#
_symmetry.space_group_name_H-M   'P 1'
#
loop_
_entity.id
_entity.type
_entity.pdbx_description
1 polymer ?
#
loop_
_entity_poly.entity_id
_entity_poly.type
_entity_poly.pdbx_seq_one_letter_code
_entity_poly.pdbx_strand_id
1 'polypeptide(L)'
;MTKRGHRLAACFGLAALALAACGKKAPPVPPEMRAPQPIADLTGAVRESAIELAWTPPGRRVDRSRLRDLELMRIFRVEDTGTGEPKSAMLVDGMISGYVEIASIKAADPAPAAAQGARIVFSDRQNLAYGRRYTYVLLAGDSHGRIGPPSPRVSVTYVAAPEPPSSVVAEAGQREVRLRWRAPARLLDGGDAPATLTYEVLRAPSPDVAPSPLTRTSQGELALTDRDLENDHTYYYSVRALRLEGRTTAYSAESPRVAATPRDVTPPSPPTSLAAIPSEGAVRLSWGASPESDVAGYVIYRATESGAFERIGSTRTPATTYVDRTVTRGTYRYAVTAEDTAARPNESRRSNEVRVTVP
;
A
#
# COMPACT_ATOMS: atom_id res chain seq x y z
N MET A 1 -103.27 -27.06 4.50
CA MET A 1 -102.58 -28.30 4.91
C MET A 1 -101.40 -28.56 3.99
N THR A 2 -100.35 -29.17 4.53
CA THR A 2 -99.18 -29.79 3.87
C THR A 2 -98.03 -28.95 3.29
N LYS A 3 -96.90 -29.08 3.99
CA LYS A 3 -95.56 -29.56 3.55
C LYS A 3 -94.53 -28.57 2.96
N ARG A 4 -93.42 -28.56 3.72
CA ARG A 4 -91.99 -28.62 3.34
C ARG A 4 -91.37 -27.43 2.59
N GLY A 5 -90.51 -26.76 3.35
CA GLY A 5 -89.11 -26.51 3.00
C GLY A 5 -88.90 -25.23 2.22
N HIS A 6 -87.85 -24.48 2.57
CA HIS A 6 -86.77 -24.07 1.67
C HIS A 6 -85.64 -23.50 2.54
N ARG A 7 -84.42 -24.00 2.27
CA ARG A 7 -83.15 -23.45 2.76
C ARG A 7 -82.95 -22.07 2.12
N LEU A 8 -82.41 -21.12 2.88
CA LEU A 8 -81.70 -19.99 2.28
C LEU A 8 -80.41 -19.74 3.06
N ALA A 9 -79.32 -19.88 2.31
CA ALA A 9 -77.96 -19.59 2.69
C ALA A 9 -77.66 -18.10 2.45
N ALA A 10 -76.78 -17.59 3.31
CA ALA A 10 -75.74 -16.59 3.07
C ALA A 10 -76.03 -15.44 2.09
N CYS A 11 -76.19 -14.24 2.65
CA CYS A 11 -75.69 -12.99 2.09
C CYS A 11 -75.61 -11.94 3.20
N PHE A 12 -74.41 -11.65 3.69
CA PHE A 12 -74.03 -10.29 4.15
C PHE A 12 -72.50 -10.22 4.15
N GLY A 13 -71.96 -9.80 3.00
CA GLY A 13 -70.59 -9.32 2.85
C GLY A 13 -70.59 -7.79 2.79
N LEU A 14 -69.47 -7.22 3.25
CA LEU A 14 -69.07 -5.81 3.28
C LEU A 14 -69.68 -4.91 4.37
N ALA A 15 -68.91 -4.68 5.45
CA ALA A 15 -68.57 -3.33 5.90
C ALA A 15 -67.39 -3.34 6.89
N ALA A 16 -66.42 -2.44 6.65
CA ALA A 16 -65.48 -1.84 7.60
C ALA A 16 -64.33 -2.69 8.18
N LEU A 17 -63.23 -2.84 7.42
CA LEU A 17 -61.87 -2.86 7.97
C LEU A 17 -61.21 -1.51 7.68
N ALA A 18 -61.39 -0.55 8.59
CA ALA A 18 -60.65 0.69 8.60
C ALA A 18 -60.01 0.90 9.98
N LEU A 19 -58.69 1.09 9.95
CA LEU A 19 -57.89 1.86 10.90
C LEU A 19 -57.70 1.28 12.31
N ALA A 20 -56.67 0.45 12.46
CA ALA A 20 -55.89 0.40 13.70
C ALA A 20 -54.38 0.40 13.38
N ALA A 21 -53.94 1.30 12.50
CA ALA A 21 -52.55 1.72 12.46
C ALA A 21 -52.37 2.79 13.55
N CYS A 22 -52.28 2.36 14.81
CA CYS A 22 -51.81 3.21 15.90
C CYS A 22 -50.32 3.52 15.66
N GLY A 23 -50.04 4.52 14.81
CA GLY A 23 -48.73 5.13 14.73
C GLY A 23 -48.40 5.73 16.09
N LYS A 24 -47.62 5.03 16.91
CA LYS A 24 -47.02 5.60 18.12
C LYS A 24 -46.25 6.84 17.69
N LYS A 25 -46.76 8.02 18.03
CA LYS A 25 -46.05 9.28 17.86
C LYS A 25 -44.84 9.19 18.77
N ALA A 26 -43.67 8.90 18.20
CA ALA A 26 -42.42 8.92 18.94
C ALA A 26 -42.22 10.34 19.53
N PRO A 27 -41.53 10.47 20.67
CA PRO A 27 -41.21 11.78 21.23
C PRO A 27 -40.61 12.69 20.15
N PRO A 28 -40.95 13.99 20.13
CA PRO A 28 -40.37 14.92 19.17
C PRO A 28 -38.84 14.90 19.32
N VAL A 29 -38.17 14.48 18.25
CA VAL A 29 -36.71 14.49 18.15
C VAL A 29 -36.33 15.92 17.76
N PRO A 30 -35.50 16.63 18.56
CA PRO A 30 -35.03 17.96 18.21
C PRO A 30 -34.46 17.97 16.77
N PRO A 31 -34.72 19.01 15.96
CA PRO A 31 -34.24 19.08 14.58
C PRO A 31 -32.73 18.80 14.43
N GLU A 32 -31.97 19.21 15.44
CA GLU A 32 -30.51 19.05 15.59
C GLU A 32 -30.08 17.58 15.67
N MET A 33 -30.89 16.72 16.29
CA MET A 33 -30.61 15.28 16.44
C MET A 33 -30.68 14.54 15.10
N ARG A 34 -31.42 15.11 14.13
CA ARG A 34 -31.52 14.59 12.77
C ARG A 34 -30.44 15.13 11.85
N ALA A 35 -29.56 16.03 12.31
CA ALA A 35 -28.46 16.50 11.49
C ALA A 35 -27.34 15.43 11.38
N PRO A 36 -26.43 15.56 10.41
CA PRO A 36 -25.21 14.74 10.35
C PRO A 36 -24.39 14.78 11.66
N GLN A 37 -23.68 13.70 11.99
CA GLN A 37 -22.68 13.74 13.05
C GLN A 37 -21.51 14.67 12.68
N PRO A 38 -20.80 15.22 13.69
CA PRO A 38 -19.56 15.93 13.42
C PRO A 38 -18.54 14.98 12.78
N ILE A 39 -17.74 15.52 11.86
CA ILE A 39 -16.57 14.83 11.32
C ILE A 39 -15.59 14.62 12.47
N ALA A 40 -15.29 13.36 12.79
CA ALA A 40 -14.59 13.00 14.03
C ALA A 40 -13.06 12.89 13.88
N ASP A 41 -12.58 12.62 12.68
CA ASP A 41 -11.19 12.21 12.40
C ASP A 41 -10.44 13.18 11.49
N LEU A 42 -10.82 14.46 11.54
CA LEU A 42 -10.13 15.53 10.80
C LEU A 42 -8.66 15.58 11.22
N THR A 43 -7.77 15.54 10.23
CA THR A 43 -6.33 15.73 10.40
C THR A 43 -5.82 16.82 9.47
N GLY A 44 -4.67 17.40 9.81
CA GLY A 44 -4.03 18.44 9.01
C GLY A 44 -2.51 18.32 9.08
N ALA A 45 -1.85 18.46 7.94
CA ALA A 45 -0.39 18.46 7.85
C ALA A 45 0.07 19.41 6.74
N VAL A 46 1.31 19.90 6.85
CA VAL A 46 1.90 20.67 5.75
C VAL A 46 2.45 19.69 4.72
N ARG A 47 2.02 19.81 3.47
CA ARG A 47 2.57 19.05 2.35
C ARG A 47 3.00 20.01 1.27
N GLU A 48 4.27 19.96 0.90
CA GLU A 48 4.85 20.87 -0.09
C GLU A 48 4.57 22.33 0.29
N SER A 49 3.79 23.04 -0.54
CA SER A 49 3.37 24.43 -0.33
C SER A 49 1.88 24.57 0.05
N ALA A 50 1.32 23.55 0.71
CA ALA A 50 -0.09 23.48 1.09
C ALA A 50 -0.28 22.98 2.52
N ILE A 51 -1.43 23.29 3.12
CA ILE A 51 -1.96 22.54 4.26
C ILE A 51 -2.96 21.53 3.72
N GLU A 52 -2.65 20.25 3.86
CA GLU A 52 -3.53 19.16 3.47
C GLU A 52 -4.40 18.76 4.66
N LEU A 53 -5.72 18.80 4.45
CA LEU A 53 -6.72 18.29 5.37
C LEU A 53 -7.21 16.94 4.89
N ALA A 54 -7.37 15.98 5.81
CA ALA A 54 -7.94 14.69 5.49
C ALA A 54 -8.98 14.27 6.52
N TRP A 55 -10.12 13.74 6.09
CA TRP A 55 -11.20 13.30 6.99
C TRP A 55 -12.07 12.22 6.36
N THR A 56 -12.87 11.54 7.19
CA THR A 56 -13.88 10.59 6.74
C THR A 56 -15.27 11.25 6.79
N PRO A 57 -16.05 11.26 5.69
CA PRO A 57 -17.42 11.75 5.71
C PRO A 57 -18.30 11.00 6.74
N PRO A 58 -19.21 11.68 7.47
CA PRO A 58 -20.02 11.02 8.49
C PRO A 58 -21.03 10.07 7.84
N GLY A 59 -21.07 8.81 8.31
CA GLY A 59 -22.06 7.82 7.86
C GLY A 59 -23.35 7.78 8.69
N ARG A 60 -23.46 8.63 9.72
CA ARG A 60 -24.55 8.63 10.70
C ARG A 60 -25.00 10.04 11.08
N ARG A 61 -26.22 10.12 11.60
CA ARG A 61 -26.82 11.31 12.22
C ARG A 61 -26.52 11.34 13.73
N VAL A 62 -26.75 12.49 14.37
CA VAL A 62 -26.50 12.68 15.81
C VAL A 62 -27.27 11.64 16.65
N ASP A 63 -28.50 11.30 16.25
CA ASP A 63 -29.31 10.21 16.84
C ASP A 63 -28.81 8.78 16.54
N ARG A 64 -27.65 8.65 15.89
CA ARG A 64 -26.98 7.40 15.47
C ARG A 64 -27.66 6.64 14.32
N SER A 65 -28.77 7.15 13.78
CA SER A 65 -29.37 6.60 12.56
C SER A 65 -28.42 6.76 11.37
N ARG A 66 -28.61 5.94 10.32
CA ARG A 66 -27.75 5.97 9.12
C ARG A 66 -28.00 7.25 8.33
N LEU A 67 -26.93 7.89 7.88
CA LEU A 67 -26.98 9.02 6.96
C LEU A 67 -26.77 8.51 5.54
N ARG A 68 -27.71 8.78 4.63
CA ARG A 68 -27.64 8.34 3.21
C ARG A 68 -27.68 9.50 2.22
N ASP A 69 -27.99 10.68 2.73
CA ASP A 69 -28.31 11.91 2.04
C ASP A 69 -27.36 13.03 2.48
N LEU A 70 -26.12 12.67 2.86
CA LEU A 70 -25.05 13.65 3.03
C LEU A 70 -24.88 14.39 1.70
N GLU A 71 -24.97 15.72 1.75
CA GLU A 71 -24.93 16.55 0.55
C GLU A 71 -23.58 17.27 0.43
N LEU A 72 -23.14 17.89 1.53
CA LEU A 72 -21.99 18.79 1.49
C LEU A 72 -21.18 18.76 2.79
N MET A 73 -19.92 19.12 2.67
CA MET A 73 -18.98 19.35 3.77
C MET A 73 -18.30 20.70 3.55
N ARG A 74 -18.41 21.61 4.51
CA ARG A 74 -17.90 22.99 4.39
C ARG A 74 -16.67 23.14 5.26
N ILE A 75 -15.64 23.79 4.71
CA ILE A 75 -14.34 23.96 5.35
C ILE A 75 -14.20 25.42 5.78
N PHE A 76 -14.05 25.61 7.09
CA PHE A 76 -13.85 26.91 7.70
C PHE A 76 -12.43 27.02 8.23
N ARG A 77 -11.83 28.20 8.07
CA ARG A 77 -10.47 28.51 8.48
C ARG A 77 -10.40 29.86 9.17
N VAL A 78 -9.58 29.95 10.19
CA VAL A 78 -9.10 31.22 10.75
C VAL A 78 -7.58 31.16 10.88
N GLU A 79 -6.93 32.31 10.82
CA GLU A 79 -5.49 32.44 11.05
C GLU A 79 -5.17 33.32 12.26
N ASP A 80 -4.08 32.99 12.94
CA ASP A 80 -3.50 33.80 14.00
C ASP A 80 -1.97 33.65 14.05
N THR A 81 -1.32 34.33 15.00
CA THR A 81 0.13 34.32 15.22
C THR A 81 0.64 33.05 15.91
N GLY A 82 -0.22 32.10 16.28
CA GLY A 82 0.16 30.90 17.01
C GLY A 82 0.20 31.06 18.54
N THR A 83 -0.05 32.26 19.07
CA THR A 83 0.03 32.55 20.50
C THR A 83 -1.31 32.33 21.21
N GLY A 84 -1.33 31.51 22.26
CA GLY A 84 -2.53 31.24 23.06
C GLY A 84 -3.45 30.16 22.48
N GLU A 85 -4.60 29.99 23.12
CA GLU A 85 -5.62 29.02 22.70
C GLU A 85 -6.20 29.39 21.32
N PRO A 86 -6.44 28.41 20.44
CA PRO A 86 -7.13 28.68 19.18
C PRO A 86 -8.51 29.30 19.41
N LYS A 87 -9.00 30.08 18.45
CA LYS A 87 -10.34 30.69 18.51
C LYS A 87 -11.44 29.65 18.64
N SER A 88 -12.42 29.88 19.51
CA SER A 88 -13.58 28.98 19.66
C SER A 88 -14.37 28.88 18.37
N ALA A 89 -14.84 27.67 18.06
CA ALA A 89 -15.61 27.38 16.85
C ALA A 89 -17.09 27.23 17.20
N MET A 90 -17.82 28.35 17.18
CA MET A 90 -19.26 28.36 17.48
C MET A 90 -20.06 28.45 16.18
N LEU A 91 -21.01 27.53 16.02
CA LEU A 91 -21.97 27.54 14.91
C LEU A 91 -23.04 28.61 15.17
N VAL A 92 -23.15 29.59 14.25
CA VAL A 92 -24.14 30.67 14.28
C VAL A 92 -24.65 30.84 12.86
N ASP A 93 -25.96 30.70 12.65
CA ASP A 93 -26.63 30.84 11.35
C ASP A 93 -25.97 30.04 10.21
N GLY A 94 -25.53 28.81 10.52
CA GLY A 94 -24.87 27.93 9.56
C GLY A 94 -23.41 28.29 9.23
N MET A 95 -22.83 29.28 9.92
CA MET A 95 -21.43 29.72 9.79
C MET A 95 -20.66 29.46 11.09
N ILE A 96 -19.33 29.34 11.00
CA ILE A 96 -18.48 29.34 12.20
C ILE A 96 -18.08 30.78 12.52
N SER A 97 -18.52 31.28 13.67
CA SER A 97 -18.30 32.66 14.07
C SER A 97 -16.82 33.04 14.06
N GLY A 98 -16.49 34.02 13.21
CA GLY A 98 -15.14 34.56 13.09
C GLY A 98 -14.13 33.65 12.41
N TYR A 99 -14.60 32.64 11.65
CA TYR A 99 -13.84 31.88 10.67
C TYR A 99 -14.36 32.24 9.26
N VAL A 100 -13.52 32.07 8.26
CA VAL A 100 -13.87 32.25 6.84
C VAL A 100 -14.11 30.87 6.22
N GLU A 101 -15.18 30.73 5.44
CA GLU A 101 -15.37 29.53 4.62
C GLU A 101 -14.45 29.60 3.41
N ILE A 102 -13.61 28.58 3.23
CA ILE A 102 -12.60 28.53 2.15
C ILE A 102 -12.95 27.54 1.04
N ALA A 103 -13.88 26.60 1.32
CA ALA A 103 -14.36 25.63 0.36
C ALA A 103 -15.65 24.95 0.84
N SER A 104 -16.47 24.50 -0.12
CA SER A 104 -17.61 23.61 0.11
C SER A 104 -17.45 22.39 -0.82
N ILE A 105 -17.43 21.19 -0.23
CA ILE A 105 -17.17 19.92 -0.89
C ILE A 105 -18.48 19.13 -1.00
N LYS A 106 -18.93 18.79 -2.21
CA LYS A 106 -20.12 17.95 -2.38
C LYS A 106 -19.77 16.48 -2.11
N ALA A 107 -20.63 15.75 -1.41
CA ALA A 107 -20.36 14.35 -1.09
C ALA A 107 -20.36 13.43 -2.33
N ALA A 108 -21.22 13.74 -3.31
CA ALA A 108 -21.32 12.98 -4.56
C ALA A 108 -20.21 13.30 -5.58
N ASP A 109 -19.63 14.50 -5.50
CA ASP A 109 -18.56 14.98 -6.37
C ASP A 109 -17.60 15.86 -5.55
N PRO A 110 -16.52 15.29 -5.01
CA PRO A 110 -15.72 15.94 -3.98
C PRO A 110 -14.80 17.06 -4.49
N ALA A 111 -14.79 17.39 -5.79
CA ALA A 111 -13.97 18.48 -6.30
C ALA A 111 -14.27 19.81 -5.55
N PRO A 112 -13.26 20.62 -5.18
CA PRO A 112 -11.83 20.51 -5.51
C PRO A 112 -11.01 19.57 -4.61
N ALA A 113 -11.63 18.88 -3.64
CA ALA A 113 -11.00 17.81 -2.88
C ALA A 113 -10.94 16.50 -3.69
N ALA A 114 -10.10 15.57 -3.27
CA ALA A 114 -9.96 14.25 -3.87
C ALA A 114 -10.42 13.17 -2.88
N ALA A 115 -11.09 12.14 -3.39
CA ALA A 115 -11.36 10.93 -2.61
C ALA A 115 -10.14 10.00 -2.65
N GLN A 116 -9.67 9.56 -1.48
CA GLN A 116 -8.60 8.58 -1.33
C GLN A 116 -9.11 7.43 -0.45
N GLY A 117 -9.65 6.40 -1.09
CA GLY A 117 -10.38 5.34 -0.40
C GLY A 117 -11.63 5.90 0.29
N ALA A 118 -11.75 5.70 1.60
CA ALA A 118 -12.87 6.22 2.40
C ALA A 118 -12.67 7.68 2.89
N ARG A 119 -11.48 8.25 2.71
CA ARG A 119 -11.16 9.61 3.15
C ARG A 119 -11.32 10.62 2.01
N ILE A 120 -11.65 11.85 2.37
CA ILE A 120 -11.55 13.02 1.50
C ILE A 120 -10.29 13.79 1.88
N VAL A 121 -9.57 14.27 0.88
CA VAL A 121 -8.32 15.03 1.01
C VAL A 121 -8.47 16.37 0.29
N PHE A 122 -8.28 17.46 1.01
CA PHE A 122 -8.34 18.83 0.48
C PHE A 122 -7.02 19.55 0.74
N SER A 123 -6.47 20.20 -0.28
CA SER A 123 -5.24 21.00 -0.16
C SER A 123 -5.56 22.49 -0.14
N ASP A 124 -5.40 23.12 1.01
CA ASP A 124 -5.46 24.57 1.12
C ASP A 124 -4.12 25.18 0.69
N ARG A 125 -4.18 26.09 -0.29
CA ARG A 125 -3.04 26.90 -0.78
C ARG A 125 -3.33 28.40 -0.71
N GLN A 126 -4.47 28.79 -0.14
CA GLN A 126 -5.00 30.15 -0.28
C GLN A 126 -4.36 31.10 0.75
N ASN A 127 -3.47 31.98 0.30
CA ASN A 127 -2.84 33.03 1.13
C ASN A 127 -2.16 32.50 2.40
N LEU A 128 -1.41 31.40 2.28
CA LEU A 128 -0.65 30.85 3.39
C LEU A 128 0.65 31.62 3.61
N ALA A 129 0.97 31.93 4.87
CA ALA A 129 2.20 32.61 5.26
C ALA A 129 2.95 31.80 6.33
N TYR A 130 4.26 31.64 6.14
CA TYR A 130 5.09 30.86 7.06
C TYR A 130 5.08 31.45 8.47
N GLY A 131 5.11 30.57 9.48
CA GLY A 131 5.04 30.93 10.90
C GLY A 131 3.64 31.24 11.41
N ARG A 132 2.63 31.39 10.54
CA ARG A 132 1.23 31.59 10.95
C ARG A 132 0.58 30.26 11.32
N ARG A 133 -0.34 30.30 12.28
CA ARG A 133 -1.16 29.15 12.65
C ARG A 133 -2.53 29.27 11.99
N TYR A 134 -2.94 28.19 11.32
CA TYR A 134 -4.23 28.06 10.68
C TYR A 134 -5.05 27.02 11.44
N THR A 135 -6.24 27.42 11.89
CA THR A 135 -7.18 26.52 12.57
C THR A 135 -8.36 26.22 11.66
N TYR A 136 -8.62 24.94 11.47
CA TYR A 136 -9.65 24.40 10.58
C TYR A 136 -10.77 23.74 11.36
N VAL A 137 -11.99 23.93 10.86
CA VAL A 137 -13.22 23.31 11.36
C VAL A 137 -14.08 22.95 10.17
N LEU A 138 -14.65 21.76 10.18
CA LEU A 138 -15.57 21.31 9.14
C LEU A 138 -17.00 21.20 9.68
N LEU A 139 -17.96 21.48 8.80
CA LEU A 139 -19.39 21.23 9.00
C LEU A 139 -19.89 20.24 7.95
N ALA A 140 -20.79 19.35 8.34
CA ALA A 140 -21.47 18.43 7.42
C ALA A 140 -22.96 18.82 7.29
N GLY A 141 -23.45 18.87 6.06
CA GLY A 141 -24.83 19.18 5.70
C GLY A 141 -25.48 18.06 4.90
N ASP A 142 -26.77 17.81 5.15
CA ASP A 142 -27.56 16.89 4.34
C ASP A 142 -28.44 17.60 3.30
N SER A 143 -29.09 16.81 2.43
CA SER A 143 -29.94 17.31 1.34
C SER A 143 -31.18 18.10 1.76
N HIS A 144 -31.45 18.18 3.07
CA HIS A 144 -32.55 18.96 3.63
C HIS A 144 -32.04 20.27 4.27
N GLY A 145 -30.76 20.62 4.07
CA GLY A 145 -30.13 21.81 4.62
C GLY A 145 -29.82 21.71 6.12
N ARG A 146 -29.92 20.52 6.74
CA ARG A 146 -29.59 20.37 8.17
C ARG A 146 -28.09 20.29 8.34
N ILE A 147 -27.56 21.20 9.17
CA ILE A 147 -26.12 21.29 9.47
C ILE A 147 -25.83 20.63 10.81
N GLY A 148 -24.87 19.71 10.81
CA GLY A 148 -24.39 19.04 12.01
C GLY A 148 -23.50 19.92 12.89
N PRO A 149 -23.16 19.47 14.11
CA PRO A 149 -22.18 20.14 14.95
C PRO A 149 -20.81 20.30 14.26
N PRO A 150 -20.00 21.31 14.65
CA PRO A 150 -18.63 21.46 14.15
C PRO A 150 -17.76 20.25 14.50
N SER A 151 -16.82 19.93 13.60
CA SER A 151 -15.74 18.99 13.90
C SER A 151 -14.88 19.48 15.07
N PRO A 152 -14.08 18.60 15.70
CA PRO A 152 -12.93 19.04 16.47
C PRO A 152 -12.04 19.98 15.64
N ARG A 153 -11.41 20.95 16.32
CA ARG A 153 -10.51 21.91 15.70
C ARG A 153 -9.17 21.24 15.39
N VAL A 154 -8.65 21.47 14.19
CA VAL A 154 -7.27 21.12 13.83
C VAL A 154 -6.48 22.39 13.61
N SER A 155 -5.39 22.56 14.35
CA SER A 155 -4.50 23.71 14.19
C SER A 155 -3.17 23.27 13.61
N VAL A 156 -2.74 23.94 12.54
CA VAL A 156 -1.48 23.67 11.82
C VAL A 156 -0.70 24.97 11.75
N THR A 157 0.53 24.98 12.27
CA THR A 157 1.46 26.08 12.01
C THR A 157 2.06 25.86 10.64
N TYR A 158 1.85 26.78 9.70
CA TYR A 158 2.41 26.64 8.37
C TYR A 158 3.91 26.91 8.40
N VAL A 159 4.70 25.86 8.17
CA VAL A 159 6.17 25.90 8.23
C VAL A 159 6.72 25.41 6.91
N ALA A 160 7.90 25.88 6.51
CA ALA A 160 8.48 25.46 5.23
C ALA A 160 8.85 23.97 5.26
N ALA A 161 8.29 23.21 4.32
CA ALA A 161 8.71 21.84 4.09
C ALA A 161 10.15 21.80 3.54
N PRO A 162 10.90 20.71 3.77
CA PRO A 162 12.16 20.49 3.06
C PRO A 162 11.93 20.36 1.55
N GLU A 163 12.97 20.66 0.77
CA GLU A 163 13.06 20.18 -0.62
C GLU A 163 13.01 18.63 -0.67
N PRO A 164 12.61 18.03 -1.80
CA PRO A 164 12.60 16.57 -1.92
C PRO A 164 14.02 15.99 -1.77
N PRO A 165 14.17 14.81 -1.14
CA PRO A 165 15.43 14.05 -1.17
C PRO A 165 15.89 13.81 -2.61
N SER A 166 17.21 13.84 -2.83
CA SER A 166 17.82 13.70 -4.15
C SER A 166 18.75 12.50 -4.22
N SER A 167 19.21 12.15 -5.43
CA SER A 167 20.12 11.04 -5.67
C SER A 167 19.68 9.73 -4.99
N VAL A 168 18.38 9.44 -5.05
CA VAL A 168 17.86 8.17 -4.55
C VAL A 168 18.41 7.05 -5.44
N VAL A 169 18.98 6.03 -4.82
CA VAL A 169 19.50 4.84 -5.47
C VAL A 169 18.87 3.64 -4.80
N ALA A 170 18.44 2.66 -5.60
CA ALA A 170 17.91 1.39 -5.16
C ALA A 170 18.78 0.24 -5.70
N GLU A 171 19.48 -0.45 -4.81
CA GLU A 171 20.32 -1.59 -5.14
C GLU A 171 19.59 -2.89 -4.80
N ALA A 172 19.33 -3.71 -5.81
CA ALA A 172 18.71 -5.02 -5.63
C ALA A 172 19.67 -6.04 -5.00
N GLY A 173 19.16 -6.85 -4.08
CA GLY A 173 19.81 -8.03 -3.52
C GLY A 173 18.90 -9.26 -3.59
N GLN A 174 19.26 -10.33 -2.87
CA GLN A 174 18.41 -11.49 -2.72
C GLN A 174 17.29 -11.17 -1.73
N ARG A 175 16.04 -11.16 -2.22
CA ARG A 175 14.83 -10.87 -1.43
C ARG A 175 14.88 -9.52 -0.70
N GLU A 176 15.66 -8.57 -1.20
CA GLU A 176 15.83 -7.26 -0.59
C GLU A 176 16.16 -6.16 -1.60
N VAL A 177 15.90 -4.91 -1.23
CA VAL A 177 16.36 -3.70 -1.90
C VAL A 177 16.99 -2.77 -0.87
N ARG A 178 18.24 -2.36 -1.12
CA ARG A 178 18.95 -1.36 -0.33
C ARG A 178 18.79 0.01 -0.98
N LEU A 179 18.13 0.92 -0.25
CA LEU A 179 17.91 2.30 -0.65
C LEU A 179 18.91 3.22 0.02
N ARG A 180 19.40 4.21 -0.73
CA ARG A 180 20.23 5.32 -0.24
C ARG A 180 19.83 6.61 -0.91
N TRP A 181 19.93 7.74 -0.23
CA TRP A 181 19.59 9.06 -0.78
C TRP A 181 20.43 10.18 -0.17
N ARG A 182 20.34 11.37 -0.76
CA ARG A 182 20.92 12.61 -0.22
C ARG A 182 19.84 13.42 0.49
N ALA A 183 20.19 13.94 1.67
CA ALA A 183 19.37 14.88 2.41
C ALA A 183 19.16 16.18 1.61
N PRO A 184 17.98 16.82 1.70
CA PRO A 184 17.79 18.16 1.18
C PRO A 184 18.62 19.17 1.97
N ALA A 185 19.24 20.12 1.28
CA ALA A 185 20.01 21.20 1.91
C ALA A 185 19.16 22.42 2.26
N ARG A 186 18.00 22.57 1.61
CA ARG A 186 17.13 23.73 1.71
C ARG A 186 15.69 23.37 2.06
N LEU A 187 15.01 24.37 2.60
CA LEU A 187 13.57 24.42 2.77
C LEU A 187 12.94 25.19 1.61
N LEU A 188 11.64 25.01 1.38
CA LEU A 188 10.93 25.68 0.29
C LEU A 188 10.84 27.21 0.44
N ASP A 189 11.14 27.77 1.62
CA ASP A 189 11.26 29.21 1.86
C ASP A 189 12.68 29.76 1.57
N GLY A 190 13.60 28.91 1.10
CA GLY A 190 15.00 29.24 0.83
C GLY A 190 15.93 29.11 2.05
N GLY A 191 15.37 28.87 3.25
CA GLY A 191 16.14 28.62 4.46
C GLY A 191 16.95 27.33 4.39
N ASP A 192 17.94 27.19 5.29
CA ASP A 192 18.69 25.94 5.41
C ASP A 192 17.84 24.84 6.05
N ALA A 193 17.89 23.64 5.50
CA ALA A 193 17.24 22.49 6.11
C ALA A 193 17.95 22.08 7.42
N PRO A 194 17.21 21.58 8.43
CA PRO A 194 17.81 21.02 9.63
C PRO A 194 18.80 19.88 9.31
N ALA A 195 19.87 19.80 10.09
CA ALA A 195 20.92 18.79 9.89
C ALA A 195 20.40 17.34 9.99
N THR A 196 19.33 17.10 10.76
CA THR A 196 18.75 15.78 10.97
C THR A 196 17.24 15.80 10.71
N LEU A 197 16.85 15.17 9.60
CA LEU A 197 15.46 14.96 9.20
C LEU A 197 15.09 13.48 9.35
N THR A 198 13.79 13.20 9.44
CA THR A 198 13.26 11.85 9.26
C THR A 198 12.84 11.68 7.81
N TYR A 199 12.94 10.47 7.28
CA TYR A 199 12.49 10.16 5.93
C TYR A 199 11.39 9.11 5.97
N GLU A 200 10.41 9.25 5.10
CA GLU A 200 9.40 8.22 4.86
C GLU A 200 9.67 7.63 3.49
N VAL A 201 9.91 6.33 3.46
CA VAL A 201 10.09 5.58 2.22
C VAL A 201 8.73 5.08 1.79
N LEU A 202 8.39 5.31 0.53
CA LEU A 202 7.17 4.82 -0.07
C LEU A 202 7.50 3.76 -1.12
N ARG A 203 6.58 2.81 -1.30
CA ARG A 203 6.71 1.71 -2.25
C ARG A 203 5.44 1.62 -3.11
N ALA A 204 5.62 1.38 -4.40
CA ALA A 204 4.55 1.06 -5.34
C ALA A 204 4.84 -0.27 -6.04
N PRO A 205 3.80 -1.07 -6.33
CA PRO A 205 3.93 -2.33 -7.06
C PRO A 205 4.12 -2.12 -8.57
N SER A 206 3.85 -0.93 -9.10
CA SER A 206 4.00 -0.59 -10.52
C SER A 206 4.27 0.92 -10.70
N PRO A 207 4.69 1.38 -11.90
CA PRO A 207 4.97 2.81 -12.11
C PRO A 207 3.69 3.67 -12.10
N ASP A 208 2.55 3.09 -12.49
CA ASP A 208 1.27 3.80 -12.63
C ASP A 208 0.43 3.79 -11.35
N VAL A 209 0.78 2.95 -10.38
CA VAL A 209 0.09 2.90 -9.08
C VAL A 209 0.71 3.91 -8.13
N ALA A 210 -0.13 4.63 -7.38
CA ALA A 210 0.33 5.55 -6.34
C ALA A 210 1.08 4.79 -5.23
N PRO A 211 2.20 5.34 -4.72
CA PRO A 211 2.99 4.64 -3.72
C PRO A 211 2.32 4.74 -2.35
N SER A 212 2.47 3.70 -1.53
CA SER A 212 2.04 3.70 -0.13
C SER A 212 3.25 3.81 0.79
N PRO A 213 3.11 4.40 2.00
CA PRO A 213 4.18 4.41 2.99
C PRO A 213 4.60 2.99 3.35
N LEU A 214 5.89 2.70 3.23
CA LEU A 214 6.50 1.46 3.71
C LEU A 214 6.88 1.60 5.18
N THR A 215 7.74 2.57 5.48
CA THR A 215 8.21 2.86 6.84
C THR A 215 8.85 4.24 6.94
N ARG A 216 9.11 4.69 8.17
CA ARG A 216 9.92 5.87 8.46
C ARG A 216 11.27 5.47 9.03
N THR A 217 12.31 6.20 8.66
CA THR A 217 13.65 6.00 9.18
C THR A 217 13.83 6.57 10.57
N SER A 218 14.93 6.21 11.22
CA SER A 218 15.41 6.99 12.37
C SER A 218 15.83 8.39 11.91
N GLN A 219 15.88 9.34 12.84
CA GLN A 219 16.29 10.71 12.52
C GLN A 219 17.75 10.73 12.02
N GLY A 220 17.98 11.40 10.89
CA GLY A 220 19.30 11.53 10.25
C GLY A 220 19.74 10.32 9.41
N GLU A 221 18.98 9.22 9.41
CA GLU A 221 19.31 8.04 8.62
C GLU A 221 18.99 8.26 7.13
N LEU A 222 19.98 8.00 6.26
CA LEU A 222 19.91 8.26 4.80
C LEU A 222 19.88 6.98 3.97
N ALA A 223 19.52 5.87 4.60
CA ALA A 223 19.43 4.57 3.95
C ALA A 223 18.30 3.75 4.57
N LEU A 224 17.78 2.79 3.81
CA LEU A 224 16.83 1.80 4.29
C LEU A 224 17.07 0.48 3.55
N THR A 225 16.90 -0.66 4.20
CA THR A 225 16.82 -1.95 3.51
C THR A 225 15.40 -2.48 3.60
N ASP A 226 14.72 -2.57 2.46
CA ASP A 226 13.44 -3.28 2.32
C ASP A 226 13.73 -4.76 2.13
N ARG A 227 13.16 -5.62 2.99
CA ARG A 227 13.46 -7.06 3.05
C ARG A 227 12.20 -7.87 2.75
N ASP A 228 12.38 -9.19 2.71
CA ASP A 228 11.30 -10.15 2.51
C ASP A 228 10.55 -9.97 1.18
N LEU A 229 11.28 -9.49 0.16
CA LEU A 229 10.77 -9.26 -1.17
C LEU A 229 10.75 -10.54 -2.01
N GLU A 230 9.91 -10.55 -3.03
CA GLU A 230 9.92 -11.59 -4.05
C GLU A 230 11.02 -11.30 -5.07
N ASN A 231 11.84 -12.31 -5.35
CA ASN A 231 12.83 -12.23 -6.42
C ASN A 231 12.11 -12.16 -7.78
N ASP A 232 12.77 -11.53 -8.75
CA ASP A 232 12.31 -11.28 -10.11
C ASP A 232 11.02 -10.45 -10.22
N HIS A 233 10.57 -9.84 -9.12
CA HIS A 233 9.52 -8.83 -9.09
C HIS A 233 10.11 -7.42 -9.04
N THR A 234 9.60 -6.49 -9.86
CA THR A 234 10.11 -5.11 -9.90
C THR A 234 9.30 -4.22 -8.96
N TYR A 235 9.97 -3.61 -8.00
CA TYR A 235 9.40 -2.66 -7.05
C TYR A 235 9.83 -1.24 -7.37
N TYR A 236 8.95 -0.28 -7.08
CA TYR A 236 9.19 1.14 -7.30
C TYR A 236 9.22 1.86 -5.95
N TYR A 237 10.23 2.71 -5.75
CA TYR A 237 10.45 3.42 -4.50
C TYR A 237 10.54 4.93 -4.74
N SER A 238 9.98 5.69 -3.81
CA SER A 238 10.22 7.12 -3.64
C SER A 238 10.50 7.41 -2.17
N VAL A 239 11.18 8.53 -1.90
CA VAL A 239 11.49 8.96 -0.54
C VAL A 239 11.04 10.40 -0.37
N ARG A 240 10.43 10.72 0.77
CA ARG A 240 10.12 12.11 1.14
C ARG A 240 10.69 12.43 2.52
N ALA A 241 11.11 13.67 2.69
CA ALA A 241 11.62 14.20 3.94
C ALA A 241 10.47 14.70 4.82
N LEU A 242 10.63 14.51 6.13
CA LEU A 242 9.72 14.96 7.17
C LEU A 242 10.49 15.91 8.09
N ARG A 243 9.98 17.12 8.21
CA ARG A 243 10.42 18.10 9.21
C ARG A 243 9.35 18.19 10.29
N LEU A 244 9.75 17.99 11.54
CA LEU A 244 8.90 18.24 12.71
C LEU A 244 9.27 19.59 13.32
N GLU A 245 8.32 20.51 13.39
CA GLU A 245 8.47 21.80 14.07
C GLU A 245 7.32 22.02 15.05
N GLY A 246 7.65 21.97 16.34
CA GLY A 246 6.65 21.93 17.41
C GLY A 246 5.74 20.70 17.26
N ARG A 247 4.46 20.94 16.99
CA ARG A 247 3.44 19.88 16.77
C ARG A 247 3.12 19.66 15.29
N THR A 248 3.75 20.40 14.38
CA THR A 248 3.47 20.32 12.95
C THR A 248 4.51 19.46 12.25
N THR A 249 4.03 18.49 11.48
CA THR A 249 4.86 17.76 10.52
C THR A 249 4.69 18.37 9.13
N ALA A 250 5.81 18.77 8.53
CA ALA A 250 5.89 19.21 7.15
C ALA A 250 6.57 18.15 6.29
N TYR A 251 5.88 17.76 5.22
CA TYR A 251 6.32 16.75 4.26
C TYR A 251 6.83 17.45 2.99
N SER A 252 8.02 17.06 2.54
CA SER A 252 8.49 17.44 1.20
C SER A 252 7.64 16.79 0.12
N ALA A 253 7.81 17.25 -1.12
CA ALA A 253 7.46 16.44 -2.28
C ALA A 253 8.20 15.10 -2.24
N GLU A 254 7.69 14.11 -2.96
CA GLU A 254 8.39 12.85 -3.16
C GLU A 254 9.60 13.05 -4.09
N SER A 255 10.67 12.28 -3.85
CA SER A 255 11.74 12.13 -4.83
C SER A 255 11.20 11.53 -6.14
N PRO A 256 11.92 11.70 -7.28
CA PRO A 256 11.69 10.86 -8.45
C PRO A 256 11.71 9.38 -8.06
N ARG A 257 10.87 8.59 -8.73
CA ARG A 257 10.79 7.15 -8.46
C ARG A 257 12.02 6.44 -9.02
N VAL A 258 12.50 5.45 -8.28
CA VAL A 258 13.52 4.49 -8.72
C VAL A 258 12.95 3.09 -8.70
N ALA A 259 13.40 2.24 -9.63
CA ALA A 259 12.97 0.85 -9.72
C ALA A 259 14.10 -0.09 -9.33
N ALA A 260 13.77 -1.20 -8.66
CA ALA A 260 14.71 -2.27 -8.37
C ALA A 260 13.99 -3.63 -8.48
N THR A 261 14.72 -4.61 -9.01
CA THR A 261 14.25 -5.99 -9.15
C THR A 261 15.19 -6.88 -8.34
N PRO A 262 14.83 -7.27 -7.10
CA PRO A 262 15.51 -8.33 -6.37
C PRO A 262 15.68 -9.57 -7.23
N ARG A 263 16.76 -10.31 -7.05
CA ARG A 263 17.07 -11.48 -7.87
C ARG A 263 17.62 -12.58 -7.00
N ASP A 264 17.33 -13.82 -7.38
CA ASP A 264 18.10 -14.91 -6.83
C ASP A 264 19.50 -14.92 -7.42
N VAL A 265 20.48 -14.92 -6.55
CA VAL A 265 21.91 -14.93 -6.90
C VAL A 265 22.64 -16.04 -6.15
N THR A 266 21.90 -16.90 -5.46
CA THR A 266 22.45 -17.98 -4.64
C THR A 266 22.24 -19.30 -5.37
N PRO A 267 23.31 -19.91 -5.91
CA PRO A 267 23.20 -21.22 -6.53
C PRO A 267 22.78 -22.30 -5.52
N PRO A 268 22.12 -23.38 -5.99
CA PRO A 268 21.89 -24.56 -5.15
C PRO A 268 23.19 -25.18 -4.67
N SER A 269 23.12 -26.02 -3.63
CA SER A 269 24.23 -26.89 -3.28
C SER A 269 24.54 -27.88 -4.41
N PRO A 270 25.81 -28.28 -4.58
CA PRO A 270 26.17 -29.26 -5.59
C PRO A 270 25.48 -30.61 -5.32
N PRO A 271 25.11 -31.36 -6.38
CA PRO A 271 24.70 -32.75 -6.24
C PRO A 271 25.80 -33.58 -5.58
N THR A 272 25.40 -34.62 -4.85
CA THR A 272 26.35 -35.46 -4.09
C THR A 272 26.36 -36.89 -4.61
N SER A 273 27.30 -37.72 -4.15
CA SER A 273 27.31 -39.17 -4.40
C SER A 273 27.14 -39.55 -5.88
N LEU A 274 27.73 -38.78 -6.81
CA LEU A 274 27.73 -39.13 -8.22
C LEU A 274 28.41 -40.49 -8.38
N ALA A 275 27.76 -41.39 -9.12
CA ALA A 275 28.25 -42.69 -9.51
C ALA A 275 28.03 -42.90 -11.01
N ALA A 276 28.94 -43.63 -11.65
CA ALA A 276 28.89 -43.98 -13.06
C ALA A 276 29.09 -45.48 -13.24
N ILE A 277 28.20 -46.13 -13.98
CA ILE A 277 28.26 -47.55 -14.30
C ILE A 277 28.37 -47.70 -15.82
N PRO A 278 29.49 -48.19 -16.36
CA PRO A 278 29.64 -48.41 -17.79
C PRO A 278 28.86 -49.66 -18.24
N SER A 279 28.40 -49.63 -19.49
CA SER A 279 27.86 -50.77 -20.23
C SER A 279 28.30 -50.68 -21.70
N GLU A 280 27.98 -51.68 -22.51
CA GLU A 280 28.29 -51.64 -23.94
C GLU A 280 27.62 -50.42 -24.61
N GLY A 281 28.44 -49.49 -25.10
CA GLY A 281 28.00 -48.26 -25.78
C GLY A 281 27.28 -47.22 -24.92
N ALA A 282 27.30 -47.34 -23.58
CA ALA A 282 26.64 -46.37 -22.71
C ALA A 282 27.29 -46.24 -21.32
N VAL A 283 27.09 -45.10 -20.66
CA VAL A 283 27.38 -44.91 -19.24
C VAL A 283 26.11 -44.44 -18.54
N ARG A 284 25.70 -45.16 -17.49
CA ARG A 284 24.58 -44.77 -16.64
C ARG A 284 25.11 -44.02 -15.42
N LEU A 285 24.63 -42.80 -15.25
CA LEU A 285 24.95 -41.91 -14.13
C LEU A 285 23.79 -41.87 -13.14
N SER A 286 24.12 -41.80 -11.86
CA SER A 286 23.17 -41.53 -10.77
C SER A 286 23.83 -40.66 -9.71
N TRP A 287 23.08 -39.74 -9.10
CA TRP A 287 23.58 -38.86 -8.04
C TRP A 287 22.53 -38.67 -6.94
N GLY A 288 23.00 -38.22 -5.78
CA GLY A 288 22.18 -37.68 -4.71
C GLY A 288 21.70 -36.27 -5.06
N ALA A 289 20.41 -36.02 -4.87
CA ALA A 289 19.80 -34.73 -5.14
C ALA A 289 20.42 -33.62 -4.28
N SER A 290 20.43 -32.39 -4.83
CA SER A 290 20.65 -31.19 -4.03
C SER A 290 19.46 -31.02 -3.06
N PRO A 291 19.69 -30.67 -1.78
CA PRO A 291 18.65 -30.63 -0.76
C PRO A 291 17.67 -29.46 -0.91
N GLU A 292 18.01 -28.46 -1.72
CA GLU A 292 17.20 -27.27 -1.93
C GLU A 292 15.93 -27.54 -2.78
N SER A 293 14.83 -26.87 -2.42
CA SER A 293 13.53 -27.10 -3.05
C SER A 293 13.34 -26.40 -4.39
N ASP A 294 14.19 -25.41 -4.69
CA ASP A 294 14.16 -24.58 -5.88
C ASP A 294 15.04 -25.11 -7.02
N VAL A 295 15.57 -26.33 -6.90
CA VAL A 295 16.33 -27.01 -7.96
C VAL A 295 15.41 -27.36 -9.14
N ALA A 296 15.63 -26.71 -10.28
CA ALA A 296 14.91 -26.99 -11.53
C ALA A 296 15.37 -28.30 -12.19
N GLY A 297 16.66 -28.61 -12.06
CA GLY A 297 17.26 -29.76 -12.73
C GLY A 297 18.76 -29.87 -12.52
N TYR A 298 19.36 -30.75 -13.31
CA TYR A 298 20.78 -31.07 -13.22
C TYR A 298 21.44 -30.98 -14.58
N VAL A 299 22.64 -30.41 -14.66
CA VAL A 299 23.45 -30.36 -15.89
C VAL A 299 24.55 -31.39 -15.81
N ILE A 300 24.67 -32.20 -16.86
CA ILE A 300 25.59 -33.32 -16.92
C ILE A 300 26.79 -32.92 -17.78
N TYR A 301 27.97 -33.09 -17.21
CA TYR A 301 29.25 -32.82 -17.84
C TYR A 301 30.06 -34.09 -18.05
N ARG A 302 30.77 -34.17 -19.17
CA ARG A 302 31.72 -35.23 -19.50
C ARG A 302 33.03 -34.65 -20.00
N ALA A 303 34.13 -35.27 -19.62
CA ALA A 303 35.46 -35.04 -20.18
C ALA A 303 36.08 -36.36 -20.67
N THR A 304 36.96 -36.29 -21.66
CA THR A 304 37.92 -37.36 -21.95
C THR A 304 38.98 -37.43 -20.85
N GLU A 305 39.78 -38.50 -20.79
CA GLU A 305 40.76 -38.75 -19.71
C GLU A 305 41.65 -37.56 -19.32
N SER A 306 42.06 -36.72 -20.28
CA SER A 306 42.85 -35.51 -20.05
C SER A 306 42.16 -34.24 -20.57
N GLY A 307 40.93 -34.35 -21.08
CA GLY A 307 40.19 -33.23 -21.65
C GLY A 307 39.48 -32.36 -20.61
N ALA A 308 38.92 -31.25 -21.10
CA ALA A 308 38.03 -30.38 -20.35
C ALA A 308 36.62 -30.99 -20.27
N PHE A 309 35.87 -30.58 -19.24
CA PHE A 309 34.46 -30.94 -19.11
C PHE A 309 33.59 -30.16 -20.09
N GLU A 310 32.79 -30.88 -20.85
CA GLU A 310 31.78 -30.36 -21.77
C GLU A 310 30.40 -30.78 -21.30
N ARG A 311 29.40 -29.90 -21.49
CA ARG A 311 28.00 -30.22 -21.21
C ARG A 311 27.50 -31.22 -22.26
N ILE A 312 26.99 -32.36 -21.80
CA ILE A 312 26.44 -33.40 -22.68
C ILE A 312 24.92 -33.56 -22.56
N GLY A 313 24.31 -33.00 -21.52
CA GLY A 313 22.87 -33.08 -21.33
C GLY A 313 22.41 -32.40 -20.05
N SER A 314 21.11 -32.53 -19.79
CA SER A 314 20.49 -32.09 -18.54
C SER A 314 19.26 -32.94 -18.22
N THR A 315 18.89 -33.00 -16.94
CA THR A 315 17.63 -33.56 -16.46
C THR A 315 16.80 -32.51 -15.75
N ARG A 316 15.51 -32.79 -15.53
CA ARG A 316 14.63 -31.97 -14.67
C ARG A 316 14.33 -32.72 -13.39
N THR A 317 14.19 -32.00 -12.28
CA THR A 317 13.74 -32.57 -10.99
C THR A 317 12.41 -33.32 -11.16
N PRO A 318 12.22 -34.50 -10.53
CA PRO A 318 13.10 -35.16 -9.55
C PRO A 318 14.11 -36.15 -10.16
N ALA A 319 14.34 -36.15 -11.47
CA ALA A 319 15.21 -37.15 -12.10
C ALA A 319 16.69 -36.95 -11.73
N THR A 320 17.25 -37.89 -10.97
CA THR A 320 18.66 -37.92 -10.55
C THR A 320 19.50 -38.99 -11.27
N THR A 321 19.07 -39.35 -12.49
CA THR A 321 19.79 -40.32 -13.32
C THR A 321 19.88 -39.83 -14.76
N TYR A 322 20.96 -40.18 -15.45
CA TYR A 322 21.18 -39.85 -16.85
C TYR A 322 21.90 -41.01 -17.55
N VAL A 323 21.61 -41.26 -18.82
CA VAL A 323 22.28 -42.30 -19.60
C VAL A 323 22.96 -41.66 -20.80
N ASP A 324 24.28 -41.59 -20.76
CA ASP A 324 25.09 -41.16 -21.89
C ASP A 324 25.22 -42.32 -22.88
N ARG A 325 24.60 -42.19 -24.06
CA ARG A 325 24.64 -43.17 -25.16
C ARG A 325 25.56 -42.74 -26.30
N THR A 326 26.33 -41.68 -26.10
CA THR A 326 27.21 -41.10 -27.12
C THR A 326 28.68 -41.49 -26.91
N VAL A 327 28.94 -42.35 -25.93
CA VAL A 327 30.28 -42.83 -25.60
C VAL A 327 30.75 -43.94 -26.55
N THR A 328 32.05 -43.93 -26.82
CA THR A 328 32.76 -45.04 -27.47
C THR A 328 33.70 -45.71 -26.47
N ARG A 329 34.45 -46.73 -26.90
CA ARG A 329 35.55 -47.30 -26.11
C ARG A 329 36.52 -46.21 -25.64
N GLY A 330 36.83 -46.19 -24.34
CA GLY A 330 37.75 -45.22 -23.76
C GLY A 330 37.45 -44.85 -22.31
N THR A 331 38.33 -44.02 -21.73
CA THR A 331 38.20 -43.50 -20.37
C THR A 331 37.55 -42.10 -20.39
N TYR A 332 36.52 -41.92 -19.56
CA TYR A 332 35.82 -40.66 -19.39
C TYR A 332 35.74 -40.25 -17.92
N ARG A 333 35.55 -38.96 -17.68
CA ARG A 333 35.28 -38.38 -16.37
C ARG A 333 33.92 -37.67 -16.43
N TYR A 334 33.11 -37.79 -15.38
CA TYR A 334 31.79 -37.18 -15.28
C TYR A 334 31.65 -36.32 -14.03
N ALA A 335 30.88 -35.25 -14.16
CA ALA A 335 30.48 -34.38 -13.07
C ALA A 335 29.06 -33.85 -13.35
N VAL A 336 28.33 -33.51 -12.29
CA VAL A 336 26.96 -32.99 -12.39
C VAL A 336 26.83 -31.72 -11.54
N THR A 337 26.13 -30.72 -12.04
CA THR A 337 25.73 -29.52 -11.29
C THR A 337 24.21 -29.49 -11.13
N ALA A 338 23.71 -28.68 -10.21
CA ALA A 338 22.30 -28.34 -10.05
C ALA A 338 22.04 -26.92 -10.59
N GLU A 339 20.92 -26.71 -11.26
CA GLU A 339 20.42 -25.39 -11.65
C GLU A 339 19.12 -25.09 -10.88
N ASP A 340 18.95 -23.86 -10.42
CA ASP A 340 17.73 -23.42 -9.74
C ASP A 340 16.60 -23.03 -10.71
N THR A 341 15.46 -22.62 -10.14
CA THR A 341 14.26 -22.17 -10.85
C THR A 341 14.20 -20.66 -11.09
N ALA A 342 15.28 -19.91 -10.82
CA ALA A 342 15.31 -18.47 -10.98
C ALA A 342 15.16 -18.07 -12.46
N ALA A 343 14.64 -16.85 -12.74
CA ALA A 343 14.47 -16.39 -14.12
C ALA A 343 15.79 -16.35 -14.91
N ARG A 344 16.91 -16.14 -14.20
CA ARG A 344 18.26 -16.43 -14.68
C ARG A 344 18.83 -17.53 -13.78
N PRO A 345 18.85 -18.79 -14.25
CA PRO A 345 19.23 -19.91 -13.39
C PRO A 345 20.62 -19.75 -12.80
N ASN A 346 20.76 -19.96 -11.50
CA ASN A 346 22.06 -20.08 -10.86
C ASN A 346 22.51 -21.54 -10.90
N GLU A 347 23.75 -21.76 -11.33
CA GLU A 347 24.34 -23.10 -11.43
C GLU A 347 25.29 -23.36 -10.24
N SER A 348 25.11 -24.50 -9.59
CA SER A 348 25.95 -24.93 -8.47
C SER A 348 27.39 -25.20 -8.91
N ARG A 349 28.27 -25.41 -7.92
CA ARG A 349 29.54 -26.10 -8.20
C ARG A 349 29.28 -27.53 -8.71
N ARG A 350 30.28 -28.12 -9.35
CA ARG A 350 30.23 -29.55 -9.74
C ARG A 350 30.20 -30.46 -8.52
N SER A 351 29.52 -31.59 -8.65
CA SER A 351 29.54 -32.73 -7.74
C SER A 351 30.96 -33.29 -7.57
N ASN A 352 31.09 -34.36 -6.77
CA ASN A 352 32.27 -35.22 -6.88
C ASN A 352 32.42 -35.72 -8.33
N GLU A 353 33.67 -35.85 -8.77
CA GLU A 353 34.01 -36.37 -10.09
C GLU A 353 34.09 -37.90 -10.05
N VAL A 354 33.60 -38.56 -11.10
CA VAL A 354 33.77 -40.01 -11.28
C VAL A 354 34.46 -40.33 -12.58
N ARG A 355 35.41 -41.28 -12.53
CA ARG A 355 36.14 -41.80 -13.69
C ARG A 355 35.63 -43.18 -14.05
N VAL A 356 35.42 -43.43 -15.35
CA VAL A 356 34.91 -44.71 -15.85
C VAL A 356 35.55 -45.08 -17.18
N THR A 357 35.77 -46.37 -17.43
CA THR A 357 36.25 -46.89 -18.71
C THR A 357 35.15 -47.69 -19.39
N VAL A 358 34.82 -47.32 -20.62
CA VAL A 358 33.85 -48.03 -21.48
C VAL A 358 34.59 -49.16 -22.21
N PRO A 359 34.16 -50.42 -22.05
CA PRO A 359 34.90 -51.60 -22.49
C PRO A 359 34.85 -51.87 -23.99
#